data_AF-A0A7W3NUK2-F1
#
_entry.id   AF-A0A7W3NUK2-F1
#
_cell.length_a   1.000
_cell.length_b   1.000
_cell.length_c   1.000
_cell.angle_alpha   90.00
_cell.angle_beta   90.00
_cell.angle_gamma   90.00
#
_symmetry.space_group_name_H-M   'P 1'
#
loop_
_entity.id
_entity.type
_entity.pdbx_description
1 polymer ?
#
loop_
_entity_poly.entity_id
_entity_poly.type
_entity_poly.pdbx_seq_one_letter_code
_entity_poly.pdbx_strand_id
1 'polypeptide(L)'
;MTRAATTRPRGPVAVHGSRASFARYVADAEARGALVVQPRMGFSDPALMRAGLRATRDAAEAVVGTLTIDSYTRVGDELSAVRALNEDHSLNGYPISSLSPHTSRWVLDGVRDPSFPVQVRHGSARPQRIVAALAALGLDATEGGPVSYCLPYGRTPLADSVRNWQQACEFLASLRATGAEPHLETFGGCMLGQLCPPGLLVALSALEAVFFHRAGLRSISLSYAQQTNSEQDVHAIHALRRLAAELLPDTEWHIVLYTYMGLYPRSREGALELLERSAELAVEAGAARLIVKTVAEAHRIPTVAENVEALRVASAAARDAHRAAAARTTHRTSAGAPPVSDNPVYAEARALIDAVLGLDADLGRALLTAFARGYLDVPYCLHPDNAGRTRSYIDDSGRLTWSEIGSMPIGPVARSSGRLTARGLFDALSFVQSRHDNHVLAPTAAPPRRPRPLAGLSGGTSRR
;
A
#
# COMPACT_ATOMS: atom_id res chain seq x y z
N MET A 1 -34.94 -12.21 -48.49
CA MET A 1 -33.86 -13.18 -48.19
C MET A 1 -33.01 -12.64 -47.05
N THR A 2 -33.20 -13.26 -45.89
CA THR A 2 -32.68 -12.91 -44.57
C THR A 2 -31.18 -13.24 -44.50
N ARG A 3 -30.31 -12.27 -44.19
CA ARG A 3 -28.90 -12.54 -43.86
C ARG A 3 -28.70 -12.38 -42.36
N ALA A 4 -28.64 -13.53 -41.69
CA ALA A 4 -28.37 -13.65 -40.28
C ALA A 4 -26.92 -13.25 -39.95
N ALA A 5 -26.78 -12.38 -38.94
CA ALA A 5 -25.53 -12.11 -38.26
C ALA A 5 -25.10 -13.35 -37.46
N THR A 6 -23.86 -13.78 -37.64
CA THR A 6 -23.24 -14.82 -36.81
C THR A 6 -22.28 -14.17 -35.83
N THR A 7 -22.77 -13.94 -34.62
CA THR A 7 -21.99 -13.65 -33.42
C THR A 7 -21.18 -14.89 -33.03
N ARG A 8 -19.85 -14.81 -33.11
CA ARG A 8 -18.96 -15.80 -32.49
C ARG A 8 -18.80 -15.47 -30.99
N PRO A 9 -18.88 -16.47 -30.08
CA PRO A 9 -18.56 -16.26 -28.68
C PRO A 9 -17.04 -16.07 -28.54
N ARG A 10 -16.62 -14.99 -27.86
CA ARG A 10 -15.22 -14.80 -27.44
C ARG A 10 -14.96 -15.73 -26.26
N GLY A 11 -14.32 -16.87 -26.53
CA GLY A 11 -13.70 -17.69 -25.50
C GLY A 11 -12.44 -17.01 -24.93
N PRO A 12 -11.96 -17.43 -23.75
CA PRO A 12 -10.78 -16.84 -23.12
C PRO A 12 -9.56 -17.05 -24.01
N VAL A 13 -8.87 -15.96 -24.29
CA VAL A 13 -7.61 -15.98 -25.03
C VAL A 13 -6.58 -16.67 -24.16
N ALA A 14 -6.21 -17.90 -24.53
CA ALA A 14 -5.11 -18.62 -23.91
C ALA A 14 -3.80 -17.87 -24.22
N VAL A 15 -3.27 -17.17 -23.22
CA VAL A 15 -1.96 -16.52 -23.26
C VAL A 15 -0.89 -17.61 -23.31
N HIS A 16 -0.06 -17.57 -24.35
CA HIS A 16 1.03 -18.51 -24.61
C HIS A 16 2.03 -18.61 -23.44
N GLY A 17 2.42 -19.85 -23.12
CA GLY A 17 3.78 -20.28 -22.74
C GLY A 17 4.54 -19.46 -21.67
N SER A 18 4.64 -20.03 -20.47
CA SER A 18 5.20 -19.47 -19.23
C SER A 18 6.63 -18.92 -19.28
N ARG A 19 6.77 -17.61 -19.10
CA ARG A 19 7.88 -17.03 -18.33
C ARG A 19 7.39 -16.73 -16.90
N ALA A 20 8.26 -16.93 -15.91
CA ALA A 20 8.00 -16.48 -14.55
C ALA A 20 7.95 -14.94 -14.53
N SER A 21 6.83 -14.35 -14.12
CA SER A 21 6.66 -12.91 -13.96
C SER A 21 6.14 -12.62 -12.56
N PHE A 22 6.35 -11.39 -12.09
CA PHE A 22 5.89 -10.96 -10.76
C PHE A 22 4.38 -11.09 -10.60
N ALA A 23 3.59 -10.61 -11.58
CA ALA A 23 2.13 -10.72 -11.54
C ALA A 23 1.67 -12.19 -11.57
N ARG A 24 2.32 -13.04 -12.35
CA ARG A 24 1.98 -14.48 -12.38
C ARG A 24 2.22 -15.16 -11.04
N TYR A 25 3.34 -14.86 -10.38
CA TYR A 25 3.61 -15.38 -9.03
C TYR A 25 2.47 -15.03 -8.05
N VAL A 26 2.00 -13.78 -8.11
CA VAL A 26 0.89 -13.31 -7.27
C VAL A 26 -0.43 -13.99 -7.65
N ALA A 27 -0.76 -14.05 -8.95
CA ALA A 27 -1.96 -14.71 -9.44
C ALA A 27 -2.01 -16.20 -9.09
N ASP A 28 -0.87 -16.90 -9.19
CA ASP A 28 -0.75 -18.31 -8.81
C ASP A 28 -0.97 -18.50 -7.31
N ALA A 29 -0.53 -17.57 -6.45
CA ALA A 29 -0.79 -17.59 -5.02
C ALA A 29 -2.28 -17.34 -4.70
N GLU A 30 -2.89 -16.33 -5.33
CA GLU A 30 -4.32 -16.04 -5.19
C GLU A 30 -5.19 -17.24 -5.62
N ALA A 31 -4.85 -17.89 -6.74
CA ALA A 31 -5.56 -19.07 -7.23
C ALA A 31 -5.55 -20.26 -6.25
N ARG A 32 -4.54 -20.32 -5.37
CA ARG A 32 -4.45 -21.33 -4.29
C ARG A 32 -5.03 -20.84 -2.96
N GLY A 33 -5.59 -19.63 -2.91
CA GLY A 33 -6.13 -19.03 -1.68
C GLY A 33 -5.06 -18.60 -0.68
N ALA A 34 -3.90 -18.16 -1.17
CA ALA A 34 -2.83 -17.62 -0.35
C ALA A 34 -2.63 -16.12 -0.59
N LEU A 35 -2.61 -15.33 0.49
CA LEU A 35 -2.18 -13.94 0.46
C LEU A 35 -0.65 -13.86 0.34
N VAL A 36 -0.15 -13.15 -0.67
CA VAL A 36 1.29 -12.88 -0.78
C VAL A 36 1.70 -11.85 0.26
N VAL A 37 2.65 -12.18 1.14
CA VAL A 37 3.18 -11.24 2.14
C VAL A 37 4.56 -10.74 1.74
N GLN A 38 4.85 -9.48 2.03
CA GLN A 38 6.12 -8.87 1.65
C GLN A 38 6.63 -7.91 2.73
N PRO A 39 7.90 -8.02 3.17
CA PRO A 39 8.47 -7.10 4.13
C PRO A 39 9.02 -5.84 3.44
N ARG A 40 9.31 -4.79 4.22
CA ARG A 40 10.25 -3.74 3.81
C ARG A 40 11.60 -3.99 4.46
N MET A 41 12.61 -4.34 3.66
CA MET A 41 13.92 -4.76 4.15
C MET A 41 15.02 -4.30 3.20
N GLY A 42 16.08 -3.71 3.76
CA GLY A 42 17.25 -3.25 3.02
C GLY A 42 18.40 -2.98 3.97
N PHE A 43 19.57 -3.55 3.70
CA PHE A 43 20.76 -3.41 4.54
C PHE A 43 21.97 -3.04 3.67
N SER A 44 22.84 -2.15 4.13
CA SER A 44 24.06 -1.80 3.39
C SER A 44 25.07 -2.95 3.34
N ASP A 45 25.13 -3.79 4.37
CA ASP A 45 25.95 -5.00 4.40
C ASP A 45 25.38 -6.06 3.43
N PRO A 46 26.11 -6.43 2.37
CA PRO A 46 25.67 -7.44 1.41
C PRO A 46 25.43 -8.83 2.03
N ALA A 47 26.23 -9.24 3.00
CA ALA A 47 26.09 -10.55 3.65
C ALA A 47 24.81 -10.60 4.49
N LEU A 48 24.55 -9.54 5.27
CA LEU A 48 23.30 -9.39 6.01
C LEU A 48 22.09 -9.32 5.07
N MET A 49 22.18 -8.55 3.98
CA MET A 49 21.10 -8.46 2.98
C MET A 49 20.77 -9.83 2.38
N ARG A 50 21.80 -10.59 1.98
CA ARG A 50 21.64 -11.95 1.45
C ARG A 50 21.01 -12.90 2.47
N ALA A 51 21.49 -12.89 3.71
CA ALA A 51 20.93 -13.70 4.78
C ALA A 51 19.47 -13.33 5.06
N GLY A 52 19.13 -12.04 5.04
CA GLY A 52 17.77 -11.54 5.17
C GLY A 52 16.83 -12.04 4.08
N LEU A 53 17.26 -11.98 2.82
CA LEU A 53 16.45 -12.48 1.70
C LEU A 53 16.19 -14.00 1.82
N ARG A 54 17.19 -14.79 2.22
CA ARG A 54 17.01 -16.23 2.48
C ARG A 54 16.03 -16.48 3.61
N ALA A 55 16.19 -15.79 4.73
CA ALA A 55 15.34 -15.97 5.91
C ALA A 55 13.87 -15.58 5.64
N THR A 56 13.65 -14.50 4.87
CA THR A 56 12.30 -14.03 4.52
C THR A 56 11.64 -14.94 3.49
N ARG A 57 12.37 -15.47 2.50
CA ARG A 57 11.86 -16.48 1.57
C ARG A 57 11.24 -17.66 2.28
N ASP A 58 11.92 -18.16 3.31
CA ASP A 58 11.51 -19.37 4.02
C ASP A 58 10.53 -19.08 5.18
N ALA A 59 9.99 -17.85 5.26
CA ALA A 59 9.13 -17.41 6.36
C ALA A 59 7.67 -17.87 6.23
N ALA A 60 7.14 -17.96 5.01
CA ALA A 60 5.76 -18.32 4.72
C ALA A 60 5.61 -18.96 3.32
N GLU A 61 4.41 -19.45 2.99
CA GLU A 61 4.15 -20.14 1.71
C GLU A 61 4.26 -19.22 0.48
N ALA A 62 3.84 -17.96 0.62
CA ALA A 62 3.84 -16.98 -0.46
C ALA A 62 4.50 -15.68 0.01
N VAL A 63 5.77 -15.49 -0.37
CA VAL A 63 6.58 -14.33 0.03
C VAL A 63 7.24 -13.69 -1.17
N VAL A 64 7.20 -12.36 -1.23
CA VAL A 64 8.03 -11.56 -2.13
C VAL A 64 9.23 -11.01 -1.34
N GLY A 65 10.43 -11.15 -1.89
CA GLY A 65 11.63 -10.53 -1.35
C GLY A 65 11.70 -9.03 -1.65
N THR A 66 12.42 -8.28 -0.83
CA THR A 66 12.51 -6.82 -0.97
C THR A 66 13.96 -6.35 -0.92
N LEU A 67 14.29 -5.41 -1.80
CA LEU A 67 15.45 -4.53 -1.68
C LEU A 67 14.93 -3.10 -1.47
N THR A 68 14.80 -2.68 -0.20
CA THR A 68 14.48 -1.29 0.13
C THR A 68 15.72 -0.43 -0.05
N ILE A 69 15.72 0.49 -1.02
CA ILE A 69 16.88 1.30 -1.40
C ILE A 69 17.19 2.37 -0.35
N ASP A 70 18.46 2.70 -0.12
CA ASP A 70 18.85 3.71 0.88
C ASP A 70 18.45 5.15 0.48
N SER A 71 18.38 6.06 1.46
CA SER A 71 17.95 7.44 1.24
C SER A 71 18.89 8.28 0.37
N TYR A 72 20.21 8.06 0.40
CA TYR A 72 21.14 8.81 -0.44
C TYR A 72 20.91 8.46 -1.91
N THR A 73 20.79 7.17 -2.23
CA THR A 73 20.45 6.72 -3.58
C THR A 73 19.09 7.28 -4.04
N ARG A 74 18.08 7.33 -3.15
CA ARG A 74 16.76 7.89 -3.47
C ARG A 74 16.81 9.36 -3.91
N VAL A 75 17.72 10.15 -3.34
CA VAL A 75 17.88 11.59 -3.69
C VAL A 75 18.98 11.83 -4.74
N GLY A 76 19.62 10.78 -5.24
CA GLY A 76 20.70 10.85 -6.23
C GLY A 76 22.05 11.28 -5.66
N ASP A 77 22.24 11.21 -4.34
CA ASP A 77 23.50 11.54 -3.66
C ASP A 77 24.40 10.31 -3.49
N GLU A 78 24.85 9.74 -4.61
CA GLU A 78 25.70 8.55 -4.57
C GLU A 78 27.04 8.78 -3.89
N LEU A 79 27.58 10.00 -3.94
CA LEU A 79 28.85 10.31 -3.29
C LEU A 79 28.75 10.11 -1.77
N SER A 80 27.66 10.58 -1.16
CA SER A 80 27.41 10.34 0.27
C SER A 80 27.15 8.86 0.59
N ALA A 81 26.46 8.13 -0.30
CA ALA A 81 26.26 6.68 -0.15
C ALA A 81 27.60 5.92 -0.16
N VAL A 82 28.45 6.19 -1.15
CA VAL A 82 29.79 5.57 -1.28
C VAL A 82 30.68 5.94 -0.10
N ARG A 83 30.66 7.21 0.32
CA ARG A 83 31.41 7.67 1.49
C ARG A 83 30.99 6.92 2.75
N ALA A 84 29.69 6.82 3.01
CA ALA A 84 29.16 6.08 4.16
C ALA A 84 29.60 4.60 4.14
N LEU A 85 29.58 3.96 2.96
CA LEU A 85 30.06 2.59 2.80
C LEU A 85 31.56 2.45 3.10
N ASN A 86 32.38 3.39 2.64
CA ASN A 86 33.83 3.37 2.89
C ASN A 86 34.19 3.69 4.35
N GLU A 87 33.31 4.38 5.08
CA GLU A 87 33.47 4.71 6.52
C GLU A 87 32.78 3.66 7.43
N ASP A 88 32.32 2.53 6.88
CA ASP A 88 31.57 1.48 7.61
C ASP A 88 30.30 1.98 8.32
N HIS A 89 29.72 3.08 7.83
CA HIS A 89 28.45 3.60 8.32
C HIS A 89 27.27 2.87 7.68
N SER A 90 26.38 2.34 8.53
CA SER A 90 25.17 1.65 8.06
C SER A 90 24.18 2.61 7.40
N LEU A 91 23.67 2.22 6.24
CA LEU A 91 22.59 2.93 5.56
C LEU A 91 21.22 2.39 5.96
N ASN A 92 20.19 3.21 5.80
CA ASN A 92 18.79 2.83 6.06
C ASN A 92 18.17 1.96 4.95
N GLY A 93 18.97 1.40 4.06
CA GLY A 93 18.54 0.59 2.92
C GLY A 93 19.71 0.00 2.14
N TYR A 94 19.38 -0.72 1.07
CA TYR A 94 20.32 -1.37 0.17
C TYR A 94 20.83 -0.37 -0.90
N PRO A 95 22.14 -0.10 -0.97
CA PRO A 95 22.73 0.84 -1.92
C PRO A 95 22.96 0.23 -3.31
N ILE A 96 21.86 -0.06 -4.00
CA ILE A 96 21.84 -0.84 -5.25
C ILE A 96 22.73 -0.28 -6.37
N SER A 97 22.87 1.04 -6.48
CA SER A 97 23.68 1.71 -7.51
C SER A 97 25.09 2.10 -7.03
N SER A 98 25.32 2.12 -5.71
CA SER A 98 26.62 2.49 -5.13
C SER A 98 27.50 1.27 -4.83
N LEU A 99 26.92 0.06 -4.76
CA LEU A 99 27.67 -1.19 -4.74
C LEU A 99 28.06 -1.64 -6.15
N SER A 100 29.14 -2.44 -6.23
CA SER A 100 29.49 -3.08 -7.49
C SER A 100 28.35 -3.99 -7.97
N PRO A 101 28.03 -4.04 -9.28
CA PRO A 101 27.03 -4.98 -9.79
C PRO A 101 27.34 -6.45 -9.48
N HIS A 102 28.62 -6.81 -9.35
CA HIS A 102 29.04 -8.15 -8.93
C HIS A 102 28.57 -8.48 -7.51
N THR A 103 28.75 -7.55 -6.56
CA THR A 103 28.26 -7.69 -5.18
C THR A 103 26.76 -7.89 -5.15
N SER A 104 26.01 -7.08 -5.90
CA SER A 104 24.55 -7.18 -5.94
C SER A 104 24.05 -8.46 -6.61
N ARG A 105 24.75 -8.96 -7.64
CA ARG A 105 24.49 -10.28 -8.21
C ARG A 105 24.75 -11.40 -7.19
N TRP A 106 25.85 -11.31 -6.44
CA TRP A 106 26.14 -12.28 -5.37
C TRP A 106 25.09 -12.28 -4.27
N VAL A 107 24.52 -11.13 -3.90
CA VAL A 107 23.41 -11.06 -2.93
C VAL A 107 22.21 -11.89 -3.41
N LEU A 108 21.89 -11.82 -4.70
CA LEU A 108 20.72 -12.47 -5.31
C LEU A 108 20.96 -13.93 -5.72
N ASP A 109 22.21 -14.32 -5.97
CA ASP A 109 22.59 -15.62 -6.54
C ASP A 109 22.13 -16.81 -5.69
N GLY A 110 21.35 -17.73 -6.25
CA GLY A 110 20.77 -18.86 -5.51
C GLY A 110 19.80 -18.46 -4.37
N VAL A 111 19.30 -17.23 -4.39
CA VAL A 111 18.23 -16.73 -3.49
C VAL A 111 16.97 -16.41 -4.28
N ARG A 112 17.11 -15.66 -5.38
CA ARG A 112 16.02 -15.36 -6.30
C ARG A 112 15.80 -16.49 -7.29
N ASP A 113 14.56 -16.92 -7.41
CA ASP A 113 14.08 -17.87 -8.43
C ASP A 113 12.59 -17.61 -8.73
N PRO A 114 11.95 -18.33 -9.68
CA PRO A 114 10.53 -18.14 -10.01
C PRO A 114 9.53 -18.25 -8.85
N SER A 115 9.90 -18.91 -7.75
CA SER A 115 9.07 -19.08 -6.54
C SER A 115 9.35 -18.01 -5.46
N PHE A 116 10.36 -17.16 -5.67
CA PHE A 116 10.70 -16.05 -4.79
C PHE A 116 11.14 -14.82 -5.59
N PRO A 117 10.18 -14.07 -6.17
CA PRO A 117 10.48 -12.81 -6.84
C PRO A 117 11.00 -11.78 -5.82
N VAL A 118 11.88 -10.89 -6.28
CA VAL A 118 12.44 -9.80 -5.48
C VAL A 118 12.06 -8.47 -6.11
N GLN A 119 11.43 -7.58 -5.33
CA GLN A 119 11.05 -6.24 -5.75
C GLN A 119 12.00 -5.18 -5.18
N VAL A 120 12.39 -4.22 -6.02
CA VAL A 120 13.13 -3.04 -5.59
C VAL A 120 12.16 -1.96 -5.12
N ARG A 121 12.31 -1.51 -3.89
CA ARG A 121 11.39 -0.64 -3.17
C ARG A 121 12.07 0.65 -2.74
N HIS A 122 11.49 1.83 -3.00
CA HIS A 122 12.21 3.09 -2.79
C HIS A 122 11.29 4.29 -2.51
N GLY A 123 11.69 5.49 -2.93
CA GLY A 123 10.95 6.74 -2.73
C GLY A 123 11.69 7.87 -3.43
N SER A 124 11.73 7.82 -4.75
CA SER A 124 12.57 8.70 -5.57
C SER A 124 11.80 9.35 -6.71
N ALA A 125 11.90 10.68 -6.81
CA ALA A 125 11.42 11.48 -7.94
C ALA A 125 12.37 11.40 -9.17
N ARG A 126 13.51 10.72 -9.03
CA ARG A 126 14.56 10.54 -10.06
C ARG A 126 14.96 9.06 -10.18
N PRO A 127 14.02 8.17 -10.56
CA PRO A 127 14.22 6.72 -10.47
C PRO A 127 15.20 6.16 -11.50
N GLN A 128 15.66 6.93 -12.49
CA GLN A 128 16.39 6.40 -13.65
C GLN A 128 17.59 5.52 -13.28
N ARG A 129 18.40 5.94 -12.30
CA ARG A 129 19.59 5.17 -11.87
C ARG A 129 19.22 3.90 -11.11
N ILE A 130 18.19 3.95 -10.28
CA ILE A 130 17.65 2.78 -9.55
C ILE A 130 17.12 1.76 -10.56
N VAL A 131 16.34 2.22 -11.54
CA VAL A 131 15.76 1.37 -12.59
C VAL A 131 16.86 0.78 -13.50
N ALA A 132 17.89 1.54 -13.85
CA ALA A 132 19.04 1.01 -14.59
C ALA A 132 19.80 -0.06 -13.79
N ALA A 133 20.02 0.16 -12.49
CA ALA A 133 20.66 -0.83 -11.61
C ALA A 133 19.81 -2.11 -11.46
N LEU A 134 18.49 -1.95 -11.26
CA LEU A 134 17.52 -3.05 -11.27
C LEU A 134 17.65 -3.91 -12.55
N ALA A 135 17.65 -3.27 -13.72
CA ALA A 135 17.74 -3.97 -15.00
C ALA A 135 19.10 -4.68 -15.18
N ALA A 136 20.21 -4.07 -14.75
CA ALA A 136 21.55 -4.66 -14.81
C ALA A 136 21.73 -5.89 -13.91
N LEU A 137 20.84 -6.07 -12.93
CA LEU A 137 20.74 -7.25 -12.06
C LEU A 137 19.73 -8.29 -12.58
N GLY A 138 19.07 -8.02 -13.71
CA GLY A 138 18.01 -8.87 -14.26
C GLY A 138 16.76 -8.89 -13.39
N LEU A 139 16.62 -7.97 -12.45
CA LEU A 139 15.38 -7.72 -11.71
C LEU A 139 14.42 -6.94 -12.62
N ASP A 140 13.14 -7.11 -12.39
CA ASP A 140 12.09 -6.56 -13.27
C ASP A 140 10.88 -6.02 -12.50
N ALA A 141 10.92 -6.02 -11.16
CA ALA A 141 9.83 -5.52 -10.33
C ALA A 141 10.27 -4.32 -9.47
N THR A 142 9.54 -3.21 -9.56
CA THR A 142 9.76 -2.03 -8.71
C THR A 142 8.45 -1.32 -8.35
N GLU A 143 8.55 -0.18 -7.68
CA GLU A 143 7.42 0.63 -7.23
C GLU A 143 7.71 2.12 -7.36
N GLY A 144 6.64 2.92 -7.36
CA GLY A 144 6.67 4.37 -7.29
C GLY A 144 5.70 5.01 -8.26
N GLY A 145 5.93 6.27 -8.60
CA GLY A 145 5.12 6.99 -9.57
C GLY A 145 5.43 8.48 -9.63
N PRO A 146 4.96 9.15 -10.70
CA PRO A 146 5.29 10.55 -10.96
C PRO A 146 4.87 11.50 -9.83
N VAL A 147 3.78 11.19 -9.13
CA VAL A 147 3.24 12.02 -8.04
C VAL A 147 3.65 11.46 -6.69
N SER A 148 3.43 10.17 -6.49
CA SER A 148 3.55 9.50 -5.19
C SER A 148 4.97 9.40 -4.67
N TYR A 149 5.97 9.36 -5.55
CA TYR A 149 7.39 9.43 -5.19
C TYR A 149 8.00 10.82 -5.31
N CYS A 150 7.17 11.84 -5.54
CA CYS A 150 7.56 13.25 -5.56
C CYS A 150 7.07 13.97 -4.31
N LEU A 151 5.75 14.09 -4.15
CA LEU A 151 5.11 14.96 -3.17
C LEU A 151 5.50 14.62 -1.71
N PRO A 152 5.49 13.35 -1.28
CA PRO A 152 5.87 12.98 0.10
C PRO A 152 7.37 13.07 0.39
N TYR A 153 8.23 13.03 -0.62
CA TYR A 153 9.65 12.67 -0.46
C TYR A 153 10.64 13.82 -0.65
N GLY A 154 10.18 15.02 -1.00
CA GLY A 154 11.09 16.15 -1.13
C GLY A 154 10.46 17.39 -1.74
N ARG A 155 11.27 18.10 -2.52
CA ARG A 155 10.92 19.38 -3.16
C ARG A 155 11.28 19.40 -4.65
N THR A 156 11.56 18.24 -5.23
CA THR A 156 11.80 18.11 -6.67
C THR A 156 10.57 18.62 -7.39
N PRO A 157 10.67 19.56 -8.35
CA PRO A 157 9.50 20.04 -9.08
C PRO A 157 8.71 18.87 -9.67
N LEU A 158 7.38 18.88 -9.53
CA LEU A 158 6.52 17.81 -10.02
C LEU A 158 6.69 17.61 -11.54
N ALA A 159 6.91 18.70 -12.28
CA ALA A 159 7.23 18.65 -13.71
C ALA A 159 8.49 17.82 -14.00
N ASP A 160 9.51 17.92 -13.16
CA ASP A 160 10.73 17.12 -13.29
C ASP A 160 10.45 15.65 -12.97
N SER A 161 9.73 15.39 -11.89
CA SER A 161 9.34 14.02 -11.50
C SER A 161 8.54 13.33 -12.61
N VAL A 162 7.53 14.00 -13.20
CA VAL A 162 6.73 13.48 -14.31
C VAL A 162 7.63 13.10 -15.49
N ARG A 163 8.58 13.96 -15.88
CA ARG A 163 9.53 13.64 -16.96
C ARG A 163 10.45 12.47 -16.61
N ASN A 164 10.95 12.41 -15.39
CA ASN A 164 11.84 11.34 -14.94
C ASN A 164 11.12 9.99 -14.92
N TRP A 165 9.87 9.96 -14.44
CA TRP A 165 9.03 8.77 -14.42
C TRP A 165 8.58 8.35 -15.81
N GLN A 166 8.32 9.28 -16.72
CA GLN A 166 8.06 8.96 -18.13
C GLN A 166 9.25 8.20 -18.74
N GLN A 167 10.47 8.74 -18.59
CA GLN A 167 11.70 8.08 -19.08
C GLN A 167 11.92 6.71 -18.45
N ALA A 168 11.70 6.58 -17.13
CA ALA A 168 11.85 5.31 -16.43
C ALA A 168 10.82 4.27 -16.87
N CYS A 169 9.57 4.66 -17.10
CA CYS A 169 8.53 3.77 -17.60
C CYS A 169 8.82 3.31 -19.04
N GLU A 170 9.26 4.22 -19.92
CA GLU A 170 9.66 3.89 -21.29
C GLU A 170 10.85 2.91 -21.31
N PHE A 171 11.86 3.15 -20.46
CA PHE A 171 12.99 2.24 -20.32
C PHE A 171 12.55 0.86 -19.81
N LEU A 172 11.73 0.79 -18.76
CA LEU A 172 11.17 -0.47 -18.27
C LEU A 172 10.39 -1.18 -19.39
N ALA A 173 9.44 -0.49 -20.04
CA ALA A 173 8.65 -1.08 -21.12
C ALA A 173 9.52 -1.62 -22.27
N SER A 174 10.65 -0.97 -22.58
CA SER A 174 11.60 -1.44 -23.59
C SER A 174 12.24 -2.79 -23.25
N LEU A 175 12.36 -3.15 -21.97
CA LEU A 175 12.90 -4.44 -21.53
C LEU A 175 12.04 -5.63 -21.98
N ARG A 176 10.78 -5.40 -22.37
CA ARG A 176 9.92 -6.44 -22.96
C ARG A 176 10.49 -7.00 -24.27
N ALA A 177 11.29 -6.22 -25.01
CA ALA A 177 12.01 -6.71 -26.19
C ALA A 177 13.07 -7.77 -25.86
N THR A 178 13.54 -7.82 -24.60
CA THR A 178 14.43 -8.89 -24.07
C THR A 178 13.64 -10.09 -23.52
N GLY A 179 12.31 -9.99 -23.57
CA GLY A 179 11.34 -10.94 -23.07
C GLY A 179 11.14 -10.94 -21.55
N ALA A 180 11.70 -9.99 -20.81
CA ALA A 180 11.23 -9.70 -19.46
C ALA A 180 9.77 -9.19 -19.50
N GLU A 181 9.02 -9.32 -18.42
CA GLU A 181 7.72 -8.65 -18.26
C GLU A 181 7.77 -7.76 -17.02
N PRO A 182 8.27 -6.52 -17.17
CA PRO A 182 8.50 -5.62 -16.04
C PRO A 182 7.22 -5.29 -15.29
N HIS A 183 7.32 -5.36 -13.97
CA HIS A 183 6.24 -5.09 -13.04
C HIS A 183 6.44 -3.76 -12.32
N LEU A 184 5.45 -2.88 -12.40
CA LEU A 184 5.49 -1.59 -11.71
C LEU A 184 4.30 -1.42 -10.78
N GLU A 185 4.60 -1.18 -9.50
CA GLU A 185 3.60 -0.91 -8.47
C GLU A 185 3.42 0.60 -8.27
N THR A 186 2.17 1.08 -8.27
CA THR A 186 1.86 2.47 -7.92
C THR A 186 2.13 2.73 -6.44
N PHE A 187 2.42 3.97 -6.05
CA PHE A 187 2.43 4.36 -4.63
C PHE A 187 1.38 5.44 -4.30
N GLY A 188 0.57 5.83 -5.27
CA GLY A 188 -0.52 6.81 -5.12
C GLY A 188 -1.59 6.43 -4.09
N GLY A 189 -1.76 5.14 -3.77
CA GLY A 189 -2.66 4.70 -2.72
C GLY A 189 -2.11 4.85 -1.30
N CYS A 190 -0.86 5.28 -1.16
CA CYS A 190 -0.17 5.45 0.11
C CYS A 190 0.13 6.92 0.41
N MET A 191 0.71 7.63 -0.56
CA MET A 191 1.07 9.07 -0.44
C MET A 191 1.76 9.42 0.89
N LEU A 192 1.15 10.28 1.71
CA LEU A 192 1.69 10.71 3.01
C LEU A 192 1.51 9.67 4.13
N GLY A 193 0.80 8.57 3.87
CA GLY A 193 0.60 7.44 4.78
C GLY A 193 -0.51 7.63 5.82
N GLN A 194 -1.05 8.84 5.99
CA GLN A 194 -2.12 9.11 6.96
C GLN A 194 -2.92 10.37 6.60
N LEU A 195 -4.13 10.45 7.14
CA LEU A 195 -5.05 11.60 7.01
C LEU A 195 -5.39 11.97 5.56
N CYS A 196 -5.31 11.06 4.60
CA CYS A 196 -5.75 11.30 3.24
C CYS A 196 -7.04 10.50 2.99
N PRO A 197 -8.19 11.14 2.69
CA PRO A 197 -9.42 10.43 2.41
C PRO A 197 -9.25 9.41 1.25
N PRO A 198 -9.87 8.22 1.34
CA PRO A 198 -9.61 7.14 0.40
C PRO A 198 -9.95 7.42 -1.07
N GLY A 199 -10.91 8.29 -1.37
CA GLY A 199 -11.26 8.61 -2.76
C GLY A 199 -10.08 9.24 -3.51
N LEU A 200 -9.35 10.16 -2.87
CA LEU A 200 -8.12 10.73 -3.43
C LEU A 200 -7.00 9.69 -3.57
N LEU A 201 -6.80 8.81 -2.58
CA LEU A 201 -5.78 7.76 -2.64
C LEU A 201 -6.06 6.76 -3.79
N VAL A 202 -7.31 6.34 -3.94
CA VAL A 202 -7.76 5.47 -5.04
C VAL A 202 -7.58 6.16 -6.39
N ALA A 203 -7.95 7.45 -6.50
CA ALA A 203 -7.76 8.22 -7.73
C ALA A 203 -6.29 8.33 -8.14
N LEU A 204 -5.40 8.68 -7.20
CA LEU A 204 -3.97 8.79 -7.46
C LEU A 204 -3.36 7.44 -7.86
N SER A 205 -3.72 6.36 -7.17
CA SER A 205 -3.28 5.00 -7.51
C SER A 205 -3.74 4.61 -8.93
N ALA A 206 -5.01 4.85 -9.28
CA ALA A 206 -5.52 4.56 -10.61
C ALA A 206 -4.87 5.43 -11.72
N LEU A 207 -4.70 6.73 -11.49
CA LEU A 207 -4.06 7.63 -12.45
C LEU A 207 -2.60 7.24 -12.70
N GLU A 208 -1.83 6.89 -11.67
CA GLU A 208 -0.47 6.38 -11.85
C GLU A 208 -0.46 5.05 -12.63
N ALA A 209 -1.40 4.15 -12.37
CA ALA A 209 -1.53 2.92 -13.14
C ALA A 209 -1.82 3.18 -14.64
N VAL A 210 -2.70 4.14 -14.95
CA VAL A 210 -2.95 4.57 -16.35
C VAL A 210 -1.70 5.18 -16.97
N PHE A 211 -0.91 5.94 -16.21
CA PHE A 211 0.37 6.49 -16.67
C PHE A 211 1.34 5.39 -17.08
N PHE A 212 1.49 4.36 -16.24
CA PHE A 212 2.33 3.19 -16.53
C PHE A 212 1.85 2.41 -17.75
N HIS A 213 0.54 2.16 -17.81
CA HIS A 213 -0.10 1.44 -18.89
C HIS A 213 0.10 2.13 -20.25
N ARG A 214 -0.09 3.45 -20.30
CA ARG A 214 0.12 4.26 -21.51
C ARG A 214 1.59 4.32 -21.95
N ALA A 215 2.53 4.17 -21.01
CA ALA A 215 3.96 4.04 -21.30
C ALA A 215 4.37 2.65 -21.82
N GLY A 216 3.43 1.69 -21.88
CA GLY A 216 3.65 0.37 -22.48
C GLY A 216 3.87 -0.77 -21.48
N LEU A 217 3.74 -0.52 -20.18
CA LEU A 217 3.77 -1.57 -19.16
C LEU A 217 2.48 -2.40 -19.18
N ARG A 218 2.60 -3.70 -18.91
CA ARG A 218 1.47 -4.65 -18.94
C ARG A 218 1.35 -5.51 -17.67
N SER A 219 2.24 -5.30 -16.70
CA SER A 219 2.18 -5.89 -15.37
C SER A 219 2.21 -4.78 -14.31
N ILE A 220 1.10 -4.54 -13.62
CA ILE A 220 0.96 -3.38 -12.72
C ILE A 220 0.32 -3.77 -11.38
N SER A 221 0.89 -3.35 -10.27
CA SER A 221 0.19 -3.40 -8.97
C SER A 221 -0.44 -2.04 -8.66
N LEU A 222 -1.66 -2.05 -8.11
CA LEU A 222 -2.27 -0.85 -7.54
C LEU A 222 -2.19 -0.89 -6.02
N SER A 223 -1.52 0.10 -5.42
CA SER A 223 -1.40 0.23 -3.97
C SER A 223 -2.65 0.84 -3.33
N TYR A 224 -2.86 0.48 -2.07
CA TYR A 224 -3.73 1.17 -1.12
C TYR A 224 -3.17 0.99 0.31
N ALA A 225 -3.07 2.05 1.11
CA ALA A 225 -2.72 1.95 2.51
C ALA A 225 -3.96 1.85 3.39
N GLN A 226 -3.98 0.88 4.31
CA GLN A 226 -5.00 0.77 5.35
C GLN A 226 -5.14 2.10 6.09
N GLN A 227 -6.38 2.54 6.31
CA GLN A 227 -6.71 3.77 7.01
C GLN A 227 -7.32 3.48 8.39
N THR A 228 -8.16 4.38 8.89
CA THR A 228 -8.68 4.39 10.26
C THR A 228 -10.00 3.65 10.43
N ASN A 229 -10.65 3.25 9.32
CA ASN A 229 -11.94 2.57 9.31
C ASN A 229 -11.96 1.42 8.29
N SER A 230 -12.21 0.19 8.76
CA SER A 230 -12.13 -1.01 7.93
C SER A 230 -13.19 -1.07 6.82
N GLU A 231 -14.43 -0.61 7.08
CA GLU A 231 -15.48 -0.57 6.07
C GLU A 231 -15.11 0.39 4.93
N GLN A 232 -14.53 1.54 5.28
CA GLN A 232 -14.01 2.50 4.32
C GLN A 232 -12.87 1.91 3.48
N ASP A 233 -11.98 1.13 4.10
CA ASP A 233 -10.90 0.44 3.41
C ASP A 233 -11.41 -0.65 2.45
N VAL A 234 -12.44 -1.41 2.84
CA VAL A 234 -13.11 -2.39 1.95
C VAL A 234 -13.70 -1.66 0.74
N HIS A 235 -14.39 -0.54 0.95
CA HIS A 235 -14.89 0.29 -0.15
C HIS A 235 -13.77 0.79 -1.06
N ALA A 236 -12.64 1.21 -0.52
CA ALA A 236 -11.51 1.69 -1.31
C ALA A 236 -10.90 0.59 -2.19
N ILE A 237 -10.67 -0.60 -1.65
CA ILE A 237 -10.15 -1.74 -2.41
C ILE A 237 -11.14 -2.19 -3.49
N HIS A 238 -12.44 -2.23 -3.18
CA HIS A 238 -13.48 -2.53 -4.19
C HIS A 238 -13.54 -1.48 -5.30
N ALA A 239 -13.42 -0.20 -4.95
CA ALA A 239 -13.36 0.89 -5.91
C ALA A 239 -12.13 0.77 -6.83
N LEU A 240 -10.96 0.52 -6.25
CA LEU A 240 -9.70 0.35 -6.98
C LEU A 240 -9.76 -0.85 -7.93
N ARG A 241 -10.35 -1.97 -7.51
CA ARG A 241 -10.56 -3.16 -8.36
C ARG A 241 -11.43 -2.85 -9.57
N ARG A 242 -12.54 -2.17 -9.34
CA ARG A 242 -13.46 -1.77 -10.41
C ARG A 242 -12.77 -0.81 -11.39
N LEU A 243 -12.10 0.22 -10.89
CA LEU A 243 -11.38 1.19 -11.71
C LEU A 243 -10.25 0.53 -12.51
N ALA A 244 -9.50 -0.40 -11.91
CA ALA A 244 -8.46 -1.15 -12.62
C ALA A 244 -9.05 -1.95 -13.79
N ALA A 245 -10.17 -2.65 -13.57
CA ALA A 245 -10.86 -3.38 -14.65
C ALA A 245 -11.36 -2.46 -15.77
N GLU A 246 -11.84 -1.26 -15.44
CA GLU A 246 -12.32 -0.27 -16.41
C GLU A 246 -11.20 0.42 -17.19
N LEU A 247 -10.08 0.74 -16.52
CA LEU A 247 -9.01 1.58 -17.05
C LEU A 247 -7.82 0.80 -17.64
N LEU A 248 -7.68 -0.49 -17.29
CA LEU A 248 -6.53 -1.33 -17.64
C LEU A 248 -6.97 -2.67 -18.27
N PRO A 249 -7.77 -2.69 -19.35
CA PRO A 249 -8.46 -3.89 -19.85
C PRO A 249 -7.53 -4.98 -20.41
N ASP A 250 -6.31 -4.62 -20.82
CA ASP A 250 -5.30 -5.50 -21.43
C ASP A 250 -4.02 -5.62 -20.57
N THR A 251 -4.13 -5.35 -19.27
CA THR A 251 -3.00 -5.36 -18.32
C THR A 251 -3.24 -6.42 -17.24
N GLU A 252 -2.21 -7.19 -16.89
CA GLU A 252 -2.22 -8.01 -15.69
C GLU A 252 -2.03 -7.11 -14.47
N TRP A 253 -3.02 -7.09 -13.59
CA TRP A 253 -2.97 -6.27 -12.38
C TRP A 253 -3.48 -6.99 -11.15
N HIS A 254 -2.99 -6.54 -10.00
CA HIS A 254 -3.47 -6.96 -8.69
C HIS A 254 -3.38 -5.80 -7.68
N ILE A 255 -4.10 -5.92 -6.57
CA ILE A 255 -4.11 -4.88 -5.51
C ILE A 255 -3.13 -5.25 -4.40
N VAL A 256 -2.40 -4.26 -3.91
CA VAL A 256 -1.46 -4.37 -2.81
C VAL A 256 -1.96 -3.52 -1.64
N LEU A 257 -2.29 -4.17 -0.53
CA LEU A 257 -2.58 -3.47 0.71
C LEU A 257 -1.27 -3.19 1.45
N TYR A 258 -1.17 -2.00 2.04
CA TYR A 258 -0.11 -1.67 2.98
C TYR A 258 -0.70 -1.62 4.38
N THR A 259 -0.09 -2.35 5.32
CA THR A 259 -0.38 -2.18 6.74
C THR A 259 -0.22 -0.71 7.13
N TYR A 260 -1.12 -0.23 7.98
CA TYR A 260 -1.29 1.17 8.37
C TYR A 260 0.02 1.97 8.42
N MET A 261 0.09 3.05 7.64
CA MET A 261 1.33 3.77 7.37
C MET A 261 1.62 4.94 8.31
N GLY A 262 0.67 5.38 9.12
CA GLY A 262 0.85 6.43 10.12
C GLY A 262 1.61 5.97 11.37
N LEU A 263 1.41 6.67 12.48
CA LEU A 263 2.01 6.31 13.78
C LEU A 263 1.58 4.89 14.19
N TYR A 264 2.56 3.99 14.28
CA TYR A 264 2.32 2.58 14.59
C TYR A 264 2.22 2.35 16.12
N PRO A 265 1.47 1.34 16.59
CA PRO A 265 1.42 0.97 18.01
C PRO A 265 2.81 0.79 18.63
N ARG A 266 2.99 1.28 19.86
CA ARG A 266 4.26 1.15 20.59
C ARG A 266 4.36 -0.17 21.34
N SER A 267 3.22 -0.71 21.79
CA SER A 267 3.13 -2.02 22.41
C SER A 267 3.36 -3.12 21.36
N ARG A 268 3.96 -4.22 21.79
CA ARG A 268 4.17 -5.38 20.92
C ARG A 268 2.83 -5.98 20.51
N GLU A 269 1.92 -6.10 21.46
CA GLU A 269 0.58 -6.68 21.29
C GLU A 269 -0.24 -5.85 20.30
N GLY A 270 -0.30 -4.53 20.47
CA GLY A 270 -1.02 -3.65 19.53
C GLY A 270 -0.40 -3.65 18.13
N ALA A 271 0.92 -3.75 18.03
CA ALA A 271 1.63 -3.82 16.75
C ALA A 271 1.32 -5.12 15.97
N LEU A 272 1.23 -6.24 16.68
CA LEU A 272 0.85 -7.54 16.11
C LEU A 272 -0.65 -7.58 15.78
N GLU A 273 -1.52 -7.10 16.68
CA GLU A 273 -2.96 -7.03 16.43
C GLU A 273 -3.26 -6.22 15.15
N LEU A 274 -2.66 -5.03 15.01
CA LEU A 274 -2.86 -4.20 13.81
C LEU A 274 -2.39 -4.92 12.53
N LEU A 275 -1.29 -5.67 12.59
CA LEU A 275 -0.80 -6.46 11.46
C LEU A 275 -1.77 -7.60 11.09
N GLU A 276 -2.29 -8.32 12.09
CA GLU A 276 -3.31 -9.36 11.90
C GLU A 276 -4.57 -8.77 11.26
N ARG A 277 -5.04 -7.61 11.75
CA ARG A 277 -6.17 -6.88 11.15
C ARG A 277 -5.90 -6.45 9.71
N SER A 278 -4.67 -6.07 9.36
CA SER A 278 -4.31 -5.79 7.96
C SER A 278 -4.44 -7.04 7.09
N ALA A 279 -4.00 -8.20 7.57
CA ALA A 279 -4.10 -9.46 6.84
C ALA A 279 -5.55 -9.92 6.67
N GLU A 280 -6.38 -9.78 7.71
CA GLU A 280 -7.82 -10.03 7.65
C GLU A 280 -8.50 -9.11 6.61
N LEU A 281 -8.21 -7.81 6.65
CA LEU A 281 -8.73 -6.83 5.69
C LEU A 281 -8.30 -7.14 4.25
N ALA A 282 -7.03 -7.52 4.04
CA ALA A 282 -6.54 -7.91 2.73
C ALA A 282 -7.36 -9.08 2.16
N VAL A 283 -7.61 -10.12 2.96
CA VAL A 283 -8.43 -11.27 2.55
C VAL A 283 -9.88 -10.88 2.34
N GLU A 284 -10.48 -10.13 3.26
CA GLU A 284 -11.89 -9.71 3.19
C GLU A 284 -12.18 -8.88 1.94
N ALA A 285 -11.33 -7.90 1.64
CA ALA A 285 -11.49 -7.00 0.51
C ALA A 285 -10.92 -7.55 -0.81
N GLY A 286 -10.20 -8.69 -0.76
CA GLY A 286 -9.60 -9.39 -1.89
C GLY A 286 -8.30 -8.78 -2.43
N ALA A 287 -7.50 -8.12 -1.59
CA ALA A 287 -6.15 -7.72 -1.98
C ALA A 287 -5.26 -8.96 -2.13
N ALA A 288 -4.45 -8.98 -3.18
CA ALA A 288 -3.61 -10.13 -3.54
C ALA A 288 -2.29 -10.18 -2.74
N ARG A 289 -1.83 -9.01 -2.31
CA ARG A 289 -0.55 -8.82 -1.63
C ARG A 289 -0.66 -7.86 -0.46
N LEU A 290 0.10 -8.12 0.59
CA LEU A 290 0.20 -7.30 1.79
C LEU A 290 1.64 -6.91 2.08
N ILE A 291 1.90 -5.60 2.20
CA ILE A 291 3.16 -5.07 2.75
C ILE A 291 3.05 -5.06 4.27
N VAL A 292 3.82 -5.95 4.91
CA VAL A 292 3.79 -6.12 6.37
C VAL A 292 4.58 -5.04 7.09
N LYS A 293 4.15 -4.72 8.31
CA LYS A 293 4.92 -3.94 9.29
C LYS A 293 5.34 -4.83 10.44
N THR A 294 6.36 -4.39 11.17
CA THR A 294 6.93 -5.15 12.30
C THR A 294 6.65 -4.47 13.63
N VAL A 295 6.88 -5.20 14.72
CA VAL A 295 6.84 -4.64 16.09
C VAL A 295 7.89 -3.55 16.34
N ALA A 296 8.90 -3.43 15.46
CA ALA A 296 9.93 -2.41 15.57
C ALA A 296 9.53 -1.06 14.95
N GLU A 297 8.41 -1.00 14.20
CA GLU A 297 8.03 0.15 13.37
C GLU A 297 7.98 1.49 14.15
N ALA A 298 7.50 1.46 15.40
CA ALA A 298 7.41 2.66 16.22
C ALA A 298 8.76 3.13 16.79
N HIS A 299 9.83 2.36 16.60
CA HIS A 299 11.09 2.48 17.34
C HIS A 299 12.32 2.61 16.44
N ARG A 300 12.45 1.76 15.41
CA ARG A 300 13.66 1.65 14.58
C ARG A 300 13.43 0.82 13.31
N ILE A 301 14.48 0.72 12.48
CA ILE A 301 14.53 -0.26 11.38
C ILE A 301 14.47 -1.69 11.96
N PRO A 302 13.64 -2.58 11.41
CA PRO A 302 13.53 -3.96 11.88
C PRO A 302 14.77 -4.80 11.58
N THR A 303 15.05 -5.74 12.47
CA THR A 303 15.98 -6.84 12.23
C THR A 303 15.38 -7.85 11.24
N VAL A 304 16.21 -8.77 10.73
CA VAL A 304 15.74 -9.88 9.89
C VAL A 304 14.72 -10.76 10.65
N ALA A 305 14.97 -11.04 11.94
CA ALA A 305 14.07 -11.88 12.74
C ALA A 305 12.68 -11.25 12.90
N GLU A 306 12.61 -9.94 13.12
CA GLU A 306 11.33 -9.21 13.23
C GLU A 306 10.57 -9.16 11.90
N ASN A 307 11.28 -9.05 10.77
CA ASN A 307 10.66 -9.18 9.44
C ASN A 307 10.08 -10.59 9.24
N VAL A 308 10.83 -11.64 9.58
CA VAL A 308 10.37 -13.03 9.49
C VAL A 308 9.15 -13.28 10.38
N GLU A 309 9.15 -12.75 11.60
CA GLU A 309 8.00 -12.80 12.51
C GLU A 309 6.76 -12.16 11.88
N ALA A 310 6.88 -10.95 11.36
CA ALA A 310 5.76 -10.24 10.74
C ALA A 310 5.17 -11.02 9.55
N LEU A 311 6.02 -11.59 8.69
CA LEU A 311 5.56 -12.41 7.56
C LEU A 311 4.77 -13.64 8.02
N ARG A 312 5.23 -14.32 9.08
CA ARG A 312 4.56 -15.49 9.65
C ARG A 312 3.21 -15.13 10.26
N VAL A 313 3.16 -14.06 11.05
CA VAL A 313 1.93 -13.57 11.70
C VAL A 313 0.89 -13.20 10.64
N ALA A 314 1.27 -12.37 9.66
CA ALA A 314 0.37 -11.97 8.58
C ALA A 314 -0.12 -13.17 7.74
N SER A 315 0.78 -14.10 7.40
CA SER A 315 0.40 -15.29 6.63
C SER A 315 -0.52 -16.23 7.42
N ALA A 316 -0.31 -16.39 8.73
CA ALA A 316 -1.20 -17.18 9.59
C ALA A 316 -2.60 -16.55 9.68
N ALA A 317 -2.68 -15.25 9.97
CA ALA A 317 -3.94 -14.51 10.04
C ALA A 317 -4.71 -14.57 8.70
N ALA A 318 -4.02 -14.42 7.57
CA ALA A 318 -4.64 -14.54 6.25
C ALA A 318 -5.22 -15.94 6.00
N ARG A 319 -4.51 -17.01 6.37
CA ARG A 319 -5.02 -18.40 6.23
C ARG A 319 -6.27 -18.62 7.08
N ASP A 320 -6.30 -18.11 8.30
CA ASP A 320 -7.46 -18.25 9.18
C ASP A 320 -8.65 -17.43 8.67
N ALA A 321 -8.41 -16.23 8.13
CA ALA A 321 -9.43 -15.44 7.45
C ALA A 321 -10.01 -16.16 6.22
N HIS A 322 -9.17 -16.78 5.39
CA HIS A 322 -9.63 -17.59 4.24
C HIS A 322 -10.49 -18.78 4.68
N ARG A 323 -10.07 -19.52 5.73
CA ARG A 323 -10.86 -20.62 6.31
C ARG A 323 -12.23 -20.15 6.81
N ALA A 324 -12.25 -19.03 7.53
CA ALA A 324 -13.49 -18.42 8.04
C ALA A 324 -14.40 -17.94 6.89
N ALA A 325 -13.85 -17.43 5.80
CA ALA A 325 -14.61 -17.07 4.61
C ALA A 325 -15.20 -18.32 3.92
N ALA A 326 -14.42 -19.38 3.73
CA ALA A 326 -14.87 -20.62 3.12
C ALA A 326 -16.01 -21.28 3.92
N ALA A 327 -15.91 -21.31 5.26
CA ALA A 327 -16.95 -21.85 6.15
C ALA A 327 -18.26 -21.04 6.11
N ARG A 328 -18.21 -19.73 5.82
CA ARG A 328 -19.40 -18.89 5.65
C ARG A 328 -20.10 -19.15 4.31
N THR A 329 -19.35 -19.43 3.25
CA THR A 329 -19.90 -19.70 1.92
C THR A 329 -20.61 -21.06 1.85
N THR A 330 -20.14 -22.06 2.60
CA THR A 330 -20.82 -23.38 2.69
C THR A 330 -22.17 -23.32 3.41
N HIS A 331 -22.42 -22.27 4.22
CA HIS A 331 -23.67 -22.08 4.97
C HIS A 331 -24.61 -21.00 4.39
N ARG A 332 -24.22 -20.31 3.30
CA ARG A 332 -25.05 -19.28 2.65
C ARG A 332 -25.35 -19.66 1.20
N THR A 333 -26.62 -19.94 0.91
CA THR A 333 -27.17 -19.84 -0.44
C THR A 333 -27.12 -18.38 -0.89
N SER A 334 -26.19 -18.07 -1.81
CA SER A 334 -26.14 -16.87 -2.66
C SER A 334 -26.75 -15.57 -2.09
N ALA A 335 -26.12 -14.98 -1.08
CA ALA A 335 -26.27 -13.54 -0.84
C ALA A 335 -25.08 -12.85 -1.53
N GLY A 336 -25.32 -12.32 -2.73
CA GLY A 336 -24.32 -11.63 -3.55
C GLY A 336 -23.69 -10.45 -2.80
N ALA A 337 -22.45 -10.12 -3.16
CA ALA A 337 -21.81 -8.90 -2.71
C ALA A 337 -22.76 -7.70 -2.92
N PRO A 338 -22.82 -6.72 -2.00
CA PRO A 338 -23.64 -5.53 -2.20
C PRO A 338 -23.30 -4.91 -3.56
N PRO A 339 -24.30 -4.44 -4.32
CA PRO A 339 -24.07 -3.87 -5.64
C PRO A 339 -23.07 -2.72 -5.55
N VAL A 340 -22.04 -2.77 -6.40
CA VAL A 340 -20.94 -1.79 -6.48
C VAL A 340 -21.44 -0.39 -6.87
N SER A 341 -22.73 -0.20 -7.16
CA SER A 341 -23.34 1.08 -7.57
C SER A 341 -23.32 2.15 -6.48
N ASP A 342 -23.26 1.76 -5.20
CA ASP A 342 -23.43 2.69 -4.07
C ASP A 342 -22.12 2.98 -3.33
N ASN A 343 -20.96 2.68 -3.93
CA ASN A 343 -19.66 2.89 -3.29
C ASN A 343 -19.24 4.38 -3.34
N PRO A 344 -19.23 5.11 -2.20
CA PRO A 344 -18.90 6.53 -2.19
C PRO A 344 -17.43 6.81 -2.55
N VAL A 345 -16.51 5.91 -2.18
CA VAL A 345 -15.09 6.03 -2.52
C VAL A 345 -14.89 5.92 -4.04
N TYR A 346 -15.62 5.01 -4.69
CA TYR A 346 -15.61 4.90 -6.14
C TYR A 346 -16.12 6.17 -6.81
N ALA A 347 -17.25 6.73 -6.35
CA ALA A 347 -17.82 7.94 -6.94
C ALA A 347 -16.87 9.14 -6.83
N GLU A 348 -16.25 9.34 -5.66
CA GLU A 348 -15.25 10.40 -5.45
C GLU A 348 -14.02 10.18 -6.35
N ALA A 349 -13.44 8.98 -6.33
CA ALA A 349 -12.25 8.67 -7.11
C ALA A 349 -12.51 8.81 -8.61
N ARG A 350 -13.68 8.36 -9.08
CA ARG A 350 -14.09 8.45 -10.48
C ARG A 350 -14.21 9.89 -10.95
N ALA A 351 -14.82 10.76 -10.14
CA ALA A 351 -14.94 12.17 -10.46
C ALA A 351 -13.57 12.86 -10.60
N LEU A 352 -12.63 12.55 -9.70
CA LEU A 352 -11.25 13.03 -9.80
C LEU A 352 -10.56 12.51 -11.06
N ILE A 353 -10.65 11.20 -11.34
CA ILE A 353 -10.03 10.58 -12.51
C ILE A 353 -10.57 11.19 -13.80
N ASP A 354 -11.88 11.27 -13.97
CA ASP A 354 -12.50 11.82 -15.18
C ASP A 354 -12.12 13.28 -15.39
N ALA A 355 -12.10 14.08 -14.31
CA ALA A 355 -11.69 15.47 -14.38
C ALA A 355 -10.22 15.62 -14.81
N VAL A 356 -9.32 14.77 -14.31
CA VAL A 356 -7.90 14.79 -14.71
C VAL A 356 -7.74 14.32 -16.15
N LEU A 357 -8.33 13.19 -16.54
CA LEU A 357 -8.24 12.66 -17.90
C LEU A 357 -8.86 13.60 -18.95
N GLY A 358 -9.79 14.47 -18.54
CA GLY A 358 -10.37 15.51 -19.39
C GLY A 358 -9.49 16.75 -19.62
N LEU A 359 -8.37 16.91 -18.90
CA LEU A 359 -7.51 18.10 -19.01
C LEU A 359 -6.57 18.08 -20.22
N ASP A 360 -5.97 16.92 -20.52
CA ASP A 360 -5.04 16.74 -21.64
C ASP A 360 -5.01 15.25 -22.04
N ALA A 361 -4.77 14.97 -23.32
CA ALA A 361 -4.59 13.60 -23.81
C ALA A 361 -3.30 12.95 -23.24
N ASP A 362 -2.28 13.76 -23.00
CA ASP A 362 -1.05 13.37 -22.30
C ASP A 362 -1.26 13.43 -20.79
N LEU A 363 -1.20 12.27 -20.15
CA LEU A 363 -1.49 12.15 -18.73
C LEU A 363 -0.45 12.87 -17.86
N GLY A 364 0.81 12.98 -18.31
CA GLY A 364 1.81 13.77 -17.61
C GLY A 364 1.42 15.25 -17.54
N ARG A 365 1.02 15.84 -18.67
CA ARG A 365 0.50 17.22 -18.72
C ARG A 365 -0.82 17.40 -17.97
N ALA A 366 -1.70 16.41 -18.03
CA ALA A 366 -2.96 16.41 -17.28
C ALA A 366 -2.72 16.44 -15.77
N LEU A 367 -1.79 15.61 -15.25
CA LEU A 367 -1.41 15.60 -13.84
C LEU A 367 -0.84 16.96 -13.39
N LEU A 368 0.07 17.55 -14.17
CA LEU A 368 0.63 18.87 -13.86
C LEU A 368 -0.45 19.95 -13.83
N THR A 369 -1.36 19.93 -14.81
CA THR A 369 -2.48 20.87 -14.88
C THR A 369 -3.44 20.67 -13.70
N ALA A 370 -3.70 19.41 -13.30
CA ALA A 370 -4.59 19.09 -12.20
C ALA A 370 -4.08 19.62 -10.87
N PHE A 371 -2.79 19.45 -10.56
CA PHE A 371 -2.19 20.01 -9.36
C PHE A 371 -2.14 21.55 -9.40
N ALA A 372 -1.76 22.13 -10.54
CA ALA A 372 -1.73 23.60 -10.70
C ALA A 372 -3.12 24.25 -10.53
N ARG A 373 -4.19 23.57 -10.96
CA ARG A 373 -5.58 24.04 -10.80
C ARG A 373 -6.21 23.64 -9.45
N GLY A 374 -5.58 22.73 -8.71
CA GLY A 374 -6.11 22.17 -7.46
C GLY A 374 -7.24 21.16 -7.66
N TYR A 375 -7.31 20.49 -8.82
CA TYR A 375 -8.19 19.33 -9.05
C TYR A 375 -7.69 18.10 -8.29
N LEU A 376 -6.39 18.04 -8.05
CA LEU A 376 -5.74 17.13 -7.11
C LEU A 376 -5.01 18.00 -6.08
N ASP A 377 -5.28 17.78 -4.79
CA ASP A 377 -4.66 18.51 -3.70
C ASP A 377 -4.61 17.64 -2.44
N VAL A 378 -3.41 17.26 -2.04
CA VAL A 378 -3.16 16.28 -0.99
C VAL A 378 -3.17 16.99 0.38
N PRO A 379 -4.07 16.60 1.31
CA PRO A 379 -4.18 17.27 2.59
C PRO A 379 -2.87 17.14 3.38
N TYR A 380 -2.45 18.23 4.03
CA TYR A 380 -1.22 18.33 4.83
C TYR A 380 0.11 18.14 4.05
N CYS A 381 0.07 18.06 2.73
CA CYS A 381 1.28 17.99 1.92
C CYS A 381 2.03 19.32 1.91
N LEU A 382 3.34 19.27 2.17
CA LEU A 382 4.22 20.45 2.22
C LEU A 382 4.96 20.71 0.90
N HIS A 383 4.70 19.89 -0.14
CA HIS A 383 5.35 20.05 -1.43
C HIS A 383 4.94 21.38 -2.09
N PRO A 384 5.86 22.18 -2.65
CA PRO A 384 5.53 23.48 -3.25
C PRO A 384 4.49 23.43 -4.38
N ASP A 385 4.47 22.34 -5.15
CA ASP A 385 3.49 22.13 -6.24
C ASP A 385 2.12 21.61 -5.76
N ASN A 386 1.95 21.39 -4.46
CA ASN A 386 0.65 21.05 -3.88
C ASN A 386 -0.06 22.33 -3.40
N ALA A 387 -1.28 22.59 -3.86
CA ALA A 387 -1.99 23.84 -3.57
C ALA A 387 -2.28 24.05 -2.07
N GLY A 388 -2.42 22.97 -1.30
CA GLY A 388 -2.54 23.02 0.16
C GLY A 388 -3.87 23.61 0.65
N ARG A 389 -4.90 23.60 -0.19
CA ARG A 389 -6.26 24.10 0.07
C ARG A 389 -7.23 23.01 0.53
N THR A 390 -6.76 21.78 0.70
CA THR A 390 -7.55 20.67 1.22
C THR A 390 -7.22 20.35 2.67
N ARG A 391 -8.22 19.94 3.43
CA ARG A 391 -8.10 19.45 4.81
C ARG A 391 -9.04 18.28 5.02
N SER A 392 -8.59 17.37 5.85
CA SER A 392 -9.32 16.17 6.23
C SER A 392 -9.31 16.01 7.75
N TYR A 393 -10.25 15.21 8.25
CA TYR A 393 -10.31 14.85 9.66
C TYR A 393 -10.87 13.43 9.80
N ILE A 394 -10.72 12.87 11.00
CA ILE A 394 -11.33 11.61 11.40
C ILE A 394 -12.64 11.95 12.10
N ASP A 395 -13.77 11.45 11.61
CA ASP A 395 -15.07 11.66 12.24
C ASP A 395 -15.30 10.73 13.44
N ASP A 396 -16.45 10.88 14.11
CA ASP A 396 -16.80 10.11 15.31
C ASP A 396 -16.94 8.60 15.04
N SER A 397 -17.12 8.19 13.78
CA SER A 397 -17.15 6.78 13.36
C SER A 397 -15.76 6.23 12.99
N GLY A 398 -14.73 7.07 13.12
CA GLY A 398 -13.35 6.75 12.75
C GLY A 398 -13.08 6.86 11.24
N ARG A 399 -13.99 7.40 10.44
CA ARG A 399 -13.81 7.53 8.98
C ARG A 399 -13.00 8.78 8.65
N LEU A 400 -12.15 8.68 7.63
CA LEU A 400 -11.47 9.85 7.06
C LEU A 400 -12.41 10.57 6.09
N THR A 401 -12.64 11.85 6.36
CA THR A 401 -13.55 12.70 5.59
C THR A 401 -12.93 14.09 5.37
N TRP A 402 -13.51 14.85 4.44
CA TRP A 402 -13.07 16.17 4.06
C TRP A 402 -13.66 17.25 4.97
N SER A 403 -12.82 18.16 5.49
CA SER A 403 -13.28 19.43 6.06
C SER A 403 -13.17 20.58 5.04
N GLU A 404 -12.20 20.50 4.13
CA GLU A 404 -12.00 21.44 3.01
C GLU A 404 -11.55 20.67 1.78
N ILE A 405 -12.17 20.92 0.63
CA ILE A 405 -11.85 20.24 -0.65
C ILE A 405 -11.13 21.14 -1.66
N GLY A 406 -10.91 22.42 -1.33
CA GLY A 406 -10.33 23.38 -2.25
C GLY A 406 -11.10 23.45 -3.58
N SER A 407 -10.42 23.07 -4.67
CA SER A 407 -10.99 23.05 -6.03
C SER A 407 -11.19 21.64 -6.58
N MET A 408 -11.12 20.60 -5.73
CA MET A 408 -11.32 19.24 -6.17
C MET A 408 -12.76 19.03 -6.65
N PRO A 409 -12.98 18.43 -7.84
CA PRO A 409 -14.29 18.30 -8.46
C PRO A 409 -15.11 17.12 -7.91
N ILE A 410 -15.26 17.05 -6.59
CA ILE A 410 -15.93 15.94 -5.88
C ILE A 410 -17.27 16.33 -5.24
N GLY A 411 -17.80 17.50 -5.62
CA GLY A 411 -19.05 18.03 -5.10
C GLY A 411 -18.92 18.66 -3.70
N PRO A 412 -20.00 19.27 -3.18
CA PRO A 412 -19.97 19.89 -1.86
C PRO A 412 -19.82 18.82 -0.76
N VAL A 413 -18.94 19.07 0.21
CA VAL A 413 -18.78 18.24 1.41
C VAL A 413 -19.41 18.93 2.62
N ALA A 414 -19.90 18.14 3.58
CA ALA A 414 -20.39 18.66 4.84
C ALA A 414 -19.24 19.39 5.56
N ARG A 415 -19.41 20.68 5.87
CA ARG A 415 -18.39 21.45 6.59
C ARG A 415 -18.33 20.97 8.02
N SER A 416 -17.16 20.55 8.50
CA SER A 416 -16.95 20.38 9.94
C SER A 416 -16.98 21.75 10.64
N SER A 417 -17.50 21.77 11.86
CA SER A 417 -17.80 23.01 12.60
C SER A 417 -16.59 23.66 13.28
N GLY A 418 -15.36 23.14 13.10
CA GLY A 418 -14.18 23.63 13.81
C GLY A 418 -12.88 23.60 13.00
N ARG A 419 -12.05 24.64 13.15
CA ARG A 419 -10.66 24.65 12.66
C ARG A 419 -9.84 23.63 13.45
N LEU A 420 -9.10 22.76 12.77
CA LEU A 420 -8.22 21.78 13.40
C LEU A 420 -7.12 22.50 14.20
N THR A 421 -7.05 22.25 15.50
CA THR A 421 -5.98 22.75 16.38
C THR A 421 -4.75 21.86 16.27
N ALA A 422 -3.58 22.33 16.72
CA ALA A 422 -2.38 21.48 16.79
C ALA A 422 -2.61 20.21 17.64
N ARG A 423 -3.40 20.34 18.72
CA ARG A 423 -3.82 19.22 19.56
C ARG A 423 -4.71 18.25 18.78
N GLY A 424 -5.73 18.75 18.09
CA GLY A 424 -6.61 17.91 17.27
C GLY A 424 -5.88 17.20 16.14
N LEU A 425 -4.88 17.84 15.52
CA LEU A 425 -4.03 17.20 14.53
C LEU A 425 -3.20 16.07 15.16
N PHE A 426 -2.59 16.30 16.32
CA PHE A 426 -1.85 15.25 17.02
C PHE A 426 -2.76 14.06 17.39
N ASP A 427 -3.94 14.31 17.93
CA ASP A 427 -4.90 13.27 18.29
C ASP A 427 -5.34 12.46 17.06
N ALA A 428 -5.53 13.12 15.91
CA ALA A 428 -5.84 12.44 14.64
C ALA A 428 -4.66 11.58 14.14
N LEU A 429 -3.42 12.07 14.23
CA LEU A 429 -2.22 11.33 13.85
C LEU A 429 -2.00 10.10 14.75
N SER A 430 -2.33 10.20 16.04
CA SER A 430 -2.16 9.12 17.02
C SER A 430 -3.38 8.20 17.13
N PHE A 431 -4.45 8.42 16.36
CA PHE A 431 -5.73 7.71 16.49
C PHE A 431 -5.57 6.18 16.47
N VAL A 432 -4.92 5.64 15.43
CA VAL A 432 -4.72 4.19 15.28
C VAL A 432 -3.75 3.65 16.33
N GLN A 433 -2.63 4.32 16.57
CA GLN A 433 -1.68 3.95 17.64
C GLN A 433 -2.40 3.82 18.98
N SER A 434 -3.16 4.85 19.37
CA SER A 434 -3.87 4.91 20.65
C SER A 434 -4.97 3.86 20.74
N ARG A 435 -5.69 3.59 19.64
CA ARG A 435 -6.72 2.53 19.60
C ARG A 435 -6.10 1.17 19.97
N HIS A 436 -5.01 0.79 19.31
CA HIS A 436 -4.38 -0.52 19.52
C HIS A 436 -3.54 -0.62 20.79
N ASP A 437 -2.90 0.47 21.23
CA ASP A 437 -2.16 0.47 22.50
C ASP A 437 -3.10 0.46 23.73
N ASN A 438 -4.27 1.13 23.67
CA ASN A 438 -5.18 1.23 24.82
C ASN A 438 -6.16 0.06 24.96
N HIS A 439 -6.46 -0.69 23.90
CA HIS A 439 -7.29 -1.89 24.01
C HIS A 439 -6.64 -2.99 24.88
N VAL A 440 -5.32 -2.91 25.12
CA VAL A 440 -4.57 -3.79 26.03
C VAL A 440 -4.76 -3.43 27.52
N LEU A 441 -5.23 -2.22 27.84
CA LEU A 441 -5.41 -1.75 29.23
C LEU A 441 -6.83 -1.87 29.78
N ALA A 442 -7.79 -2.47 29.05
CA ALA A 442 -9.09 -2.79 29.63
C ALA A 442 -8.90 -3.87 30.71
N PRO A 443 -9.17 -3.60 32.00
CA PRO A 443 -9.02 -4.62 33.04
C PRO A 443 -9.99 -5.77 32.74
N THR A 444 -9.49 -7.00 32.73
CA THR A 444 -10.33 -8.20 32.90
C THR A 444 -11.33 -7.92 34.01
N ALA A 445 -12.61 -7.97 33.67
CA ALA A 445 -13.71 -7.71 34.59
C ALA A 445 -13.44 -8.41 35.92
N ALA A 446 -13.32 -7.62 37.00
CA ALA A 446 -13.20 -8.17 38.33
C ALA A 446 -14.38 -9.14 38.57
N PRO A 447 -14.14 -10.33 39.16
CA PRO A 447 -15.21 -11.28 39.41
C PRO A 447 -16.29 -10.61 40.26
N PRO A 448 -17.58 -10.93 40.02
CA PRO A 448 -18.69 -10.26 40.67
C PRO A 448 -18.52 -10.35 42.20
N ARG A 449 -18.47 -9.17 42.84
CA ARG A 449 -18.46 -9.07 44.30
C ARG A 449 -19.67 -9.81 44.86
N ARG A 450 -19.42 -10.81 45.72
CA ARG A 450 -20.47 -11.50 46.49
C ARG A 450 -21.34 -10.47 47.22
N PRO A 451 -22.67 -10.60 47.20
CA PRO A 451 -23.55 -9.71 47.95
C PRO A 451 -23.24 -9.78 49.44
N ARG A 452 -23.10 -8.62 50.10
CA ARG A 452 -23.03 -8.52 51.56
C ARG A 452 -24.38 -8.95 52.16
N PRO A 453 -24.39 -9.68 53.29
CA PRO A 453 -25.64 -10.03 53.97
C PRO A 453 -26.32 -8.75 54.49
N LEU A 454 -27.63 -8.65 54.27
CA LEU A 454 -28.50 -7.63 54.85
C LEU A 454 -28.46 -7.76 56.38
N ALA A 455 -27.94 -6.74 57.07
CA ALA A 455 -28.10 -6.61 58.51
C ALA A 455 -29.56 -6.28 58.81
N GLY A 456 -30.21 -7.20 59.54
CA GLY A 456 -31.61 -7.12 59.90
C GLY A 456 -31.94 -5.93 60.78
N LEU A 457 -33.09 -5.32 60.49
CA LEU A 457 -33.85 -4.47 61.39
C LEU A 457 -34.44 -5.34 62.51
N SER A 458 -33.96 -5.18 63.73
CA SER A 458 -34.70 -5.55 64.94
C SER A 458 -35.00 -4.28 65.72
N GLY A 459 -36.27 -3.86 65.70
CA GLY A 459 -36.79 -2.84 66.60
C GLY A 459 -37.01 -3.38 68.01
N GLY A 460 -37.31 -2.46 68.94
CA GLY A 460 -38.07 -2.77 70.14
C GLY A 460 -37.35 -2.58 71.48
N THR A 461 -37.43 -1.35 72.00
CA THR A 461 -37.90 -1.01 73.38
C THR A 461 -37.59 -1.94 74.56
N SER A 462 -36.94 -1.40 75.61
CA SER A 462 -37.54 -1.25 76.97
C SER A 462 -36.50 -1.06 78.10
N ARG A 463 -36.61 0.11 78.75
CA ARG A 463 -36.57 0.41 80.21
C ARG A 463 -35.49 -0.15 81.16
N ARG A 464 -35.06 0.82 81.98
CA ARG A 464 -34.42 0.81 83.32
C ARG A 464 -32.90 0.77 83.35
#